data_AF-A0A966HMA3-F1
#
_entry.id   AF-A0A966HMA3-F1
#
_cell.length_a   1.000
_cell.length_b   1.000
_cell.length_c   1.000
_cell.angle_alpha   90.00
_cell.angle_beta   90.00
_cell.angle_gamma   90.00
#
_symmetry.space_group_name_H-M   'P 1'
#
loop_
_entity.id
_entity.type
_entity.pdbx_description
1 polymer ?
#
loop_
_entity_poly.entity_id
_entity_poly.type
_entity_poly.pdbx_seq_one_letter_code
_entity_poly.pdbx_strand_id
1 'polypeptide(L)'
;MVIIDNLKTKYLPKNFFVSTSNFFQPVFNCYLANSKSEIRKAQRLRYKIFFNERNGQKIFNLSSFKRDADKFDKYSDHIIVTF
;
A
#
# COMPACT_ATOMS: atom_id res chain seq x y z
N MET A 1 -19.73 -25.83 -3.96
CA MET A 1 -18.41 -26.31 -3.50
C MET A 1 -18.31 -27.82 -3.68
N VAL A 2 -18.54 -28.31 -4.91
CA VAL A 2 -18.52 -29.76 -5.26
C VAL A 2 -18.01 -29.93 -6.70
N ILE A 3 -18.34 -28.99 -7.59
CA ILE A 3 -17.92 -29.01 -9.00
C ILE A 3 -16.41 -28.78 -9.16
N ILE A 4 -15.79 -27.96 -8.31
CA ILE A 4 -14.35 -27.64 -8.39
C ILE A 4 -13.49 -28.84 -7.96
N ASP A 5 -13.95 -29.64 -6.99
CA ASP A 5 -13.18 -30.76 -6.45
C ASP A 5 -13.03 -31.90 -7.47
N ASN A 6 -14.01 -32.08 -8.35
CA ASN A 6 -14.01 -33.12 -9.38
C ASN A 6 -13.18 -32.77 -10.64
N LEU A 7 -12.78 -31.52 -10.83
CA LEU A 7 -11.95 -31.13 -11.97
C LEU A 7 -10.45 -31.36 -11.72
N LYS A 8 -10.03 -31.39 -10.45
CA LYS A 8 -8.61 -31.52 -10.07
C LYS A 8 -8.02 -32.91 -10.24
N THR A 9 -8.83 -33.96 -10.30
CA THR A 9 -8.33 -35.34 -10.20
C THR A 9 -8.21 -36.06 -11.53
N LYS A 10 -8.94 -35.66 -12.57
CA LYS A 10 -9.00 -36.39 -13.86
C LYS A 10 -7.91 -36.00 -14.86
N TYR A 11 -7.34 -34.79 -14.75
CA TYR A 11 -6.39 -34.25 -15.74
C TYR A 11 -5.06 -33.78 -15.16
N LEU A 12 -4.84 -33.92 -13.85
CA LEU A 12 -3.56 -33.56 -13.24
C LEU A 12 -2.64 -34.77 -13.22
N PRO A 13 -1.43 -34.68 -13.78
CA PRO A 13 -0.44 -35.75 -13.65
C PRO A 13 -0.10 -35.97 -12.17
N LYS A 14 0.25 -37.21 -11.81
CA LYS A 14 0.53 -37.67 -10.44
C LYS A 14 1.57 -36.80 -9.71
N ASN A 15 2.42 -36.09 -10.47
CA ASN A 15 3.40 -35.12 -9.99
C ASN A 15 3.17 -33.74 -10.63
N PHE A 16 2.07 -33.06 -10.27
CA PHE A 16 1.83 -31.68 -10.68
C PHE A 16 2.48 -30.72 -9.67
N PHE A 17 3.68 -30.25 -10.00
CA PHE A 17 4.36 -29.21 -9.23
C PHE A 17 3.80 -27.85 -9.64
N VAL A 18 2.81 -27.35 -8.89
CA VAL A 18 2.43 -25.93 -8.99
C VAL A 18 3.55 -25.12 -8.35
N SER A 19 4.26 -24.33 -9.16
CA SER A 19 5.04 -23.23 -8.61
C SER A 19 4.06 -22.22 -8.01
N THR A 20 3.82 -22.31 -6.70
CA THR A 20 2.91 -21.43 -5.96
C THR A 20 3.54 -20.07 -5.67
N SER A 21 4.75 -19.81 -6.17
CA SER A 21 5.57 -18.73 -5.65
C SER A 21 4.91 -17.36 -5.71
N ASN A 22 4.03 -17.08 -6.69
CA ASN A 22 3.43 -15.74 -6.85
C ASN A 22 1.93 -15.71 -7.21
N PHE A 23 1.16 -16.80 -7.04
CA PHE A 23 -0.23 -16.86 -7.56
C PHE A 23 -1.20 -15.85 -6.94
N PHE A 24 -0.93 -15.41 -5.71
CA PHE A 24 -1.76 -14.44 -4.98
C PHE A 24 -0.99 -13.17 -4.62
N GLN A 25 0.16 -12.92 -5.25
CA GLN A 25 0.89 -11.71 -4.94
C GLN A 25 0.15 -10.50 -5.53
N PRO A 26 -0.36 -9.58 -4.70
CA PRO A 26 -0.95 -8.35 -5.22
C PRO A 26 0.10 -7.61 -6.03
N VAL A 27 -0.29 -7.21 -7.24
CA VAL A 27 0.55 -6.38 -8.10
C VAL A 27 0.39 -4.95 -7.60
N PHE A 28 1.50 -4.35 -7.16
CA PHE A 28 1.53 -2.95 -6.78
C PHE A 28 2.29 -2.17 -7.84
N ASN A 29 1.76 -1.00 -8.18
CA ASN A 29 2.49 0.00 -8.95
C ASN A 29 3.12 1.00 -7.99
N CYS A 30 4.41 1.27 -8.18
CA CYS A 30 5.18 2.22 -7.38
C CYS A 30 5.76 3.29 -8.30
N TYR A 31 5.56 4.57 -7.95
CA TYR A 31 6.11 5.68 -8.72
C TYR A 31 6.40 6.89 -7.82
N LEU A 32 7.28 7.79 -8.27
CA LEU A 32 7.53 9.06 -7.59
C LEU A 32 6.43 10.07 -7.92
N ALA A 33 5.96 10.80 -6.92
CA ALA A 33 4.93 11.83 -7.10
C ALA A 33 5.42 12.91 -8.09
N ASN A 34 4.68 13.10 -9.17
CA ASN A 34 5.08 14.01 -10.25
C ASN A 34 4.43 15.40 -10.11
N SER A 35 3.51 15.56 -9.15
CA SER A 35 2.78 16.81 -8.96
C SER A 35 2.66 17.22 -7.49
N LYS A 36 2.58 18.53 -7.26
CA LYS A 36 2.26 19.09 -5.93
C LYS A 36 0.91 18.61 -5.39
N SER A 37 0.00 18.15 -6.26
CA SER A 37 -1.30 17.60 -5.83
C SER A 37 -1.13 16.21 -5.19
N GLU A 38 -0.33 15.35 -5.81
CA GLU A 38 0.00 14.01 -5.30
C GLU A 38 0.77 14.07 -3.99
N ILE A 39 1.77 14.96 -3.91
CA ILE A 39 2.52 15.21 -2.66
C ILE A 39 1.55 15.57 -1.53
N ARG A 40 0.61 16.50 -1.76
CA ARG A 40 -0.37 16.89 -0.74
C ARG A 40 -1.30 15.74 -0.35
N LYS A 41 -1.68 14.86 -1.28
CA LYS A 41 -2.49 13.67 -1.00
C LYS A 41 -1.71 12.68 -0.14
N ALA A 42 -0.44 12.42 -0.47
CA ALA A 42 0.44 11.55 0.31
C ALA A 42 0.67 12.08 1.74
N GLN A 43 0.96 13.37 1.90
CA GLN A 43 1.09 14.02 3.21
C GLN A 43 -0.18 13.94 4.05
N ARG A 44 -1.37 14.03 3.42
CA ARG A 44 -2.66 13.84 4.11
C ARG A 44 -2.84 12.40 4.58
N LEU A 45 -2.43 11.42 3.77
CA LEU A 45 -2.49 10.02 4.14
C LEU A 45 -1.53 9.70 5.29
N ARG A 46 -0.27 10.17 5.21
CA ARG A 46 0.72 10.09 6.28
C ARG A 46 0.17 10.66 7.59
N TYR A 47 -0.41 11.85 7.54
CA TYR A 47 -1.09 12.45 8.70
C TYR A 47 -2.21 11.54 9.23
N LYS A 48 -3.09 11.04 8.36
CA LYS A 48 -4.19 10.17 8.78
C LYS A 48 -3.67 8.90 9.47
N ILE A 49 -2.64 8.25 8.96
CA ILE A 49 -2.10 7.02 9.55
C ILE A 49 -1.28 7.36 10.79
N PHE A 50 -0.22 8.16 10.65
CA PHE A 50 0.75 8.38 11.72
C PHE A 50 0.30 9.32 12.82
N PHE A 51 -0.59 10.28 12.53
CA PHE A 51 -1.09 11.20 13.56
C PHE A 51 -2.42 10.74 14.14
N ASN A 52 -3.38 10.31 13.30
CA ASN A 52 -4.69 9.88 13.83
C ASN A 52 -4.60 8.54 14.58
N GLU A 53 -3.81 7.57 14.09
CA GLU A 53 -3.73 6.24 14.70
C GLU A 53 -2.76 6.20 15.90
N ARG A 54 -1.82 7.16 16.00
CA ARG A 54 -0.75 7.15 17.02
C ARG A 54 -0.98 8.07 18.23
N ASN A 55 -2.21 8.54 18.44
CA ASN A 55 -2.58 9.46 19.54
C ASN A 55 -2.57 8.80 20.94
N GLY A 56 -1.39 8.50 21.47
CA GLY A 56 -1.12 8.40 22.90
C GLY A 56 -0.46 9.64 23.50
N GLN A 57 0.17 10.50 22.70
CA GLN A 57 0.86 11.70 23.21
C GLN A 57 0.61 12.89 22.29
N LYS A 58 -0.44 13.65 22.64
CA LYS A 58 -0.70 14.97 22.06
C LYS A 58 0.39 15.93 22.53
N ILE A 59 1.37 16.20 21.67
CA ILE A 59 2.13 17.45 21.75
C ILE A 59 1.62 18.31 20.61
N PHE A 60 0.79 19.28 20.97
CA PHE A 60 0.19 20.23 20.06
C PHE A 60 1.28 20.90 19.21
N ASN A 61 1.10 20.88 17.90
CA ASN A 61 0.96 22.13 17.17
C ASN A 61 0.07 21.92 15.96
N LEU A 62 -1.05 22.66 15.99
CA LEU A 62 -2.12 22.68 15.04
C LEU A 62 -1.63 23.36 13.73
N SER A 63 -0.89 22.68 12.86
CA SER A 63 -0.43 23.26 11.59
C SER A 63 -1.48 23.08 10.48
N SER A 64 -2.64 23.72 10.68
CA SER A 64 -3.59 24.28 9.70
C SER A 64 -4.07 23.50 8.45
N PHE A 65 -3.55 22.32 8.09
CA PHE A 65 -3.92 21.64 6.83
C PHE A 65 -4.12 20.12 6.91
N LYS A 66 -4.09 19.50 8.10
CA LYS A 66 -4.17 18.03 8.26
C LYS A 66 -3.20 17.30 7.32
N ARG A 67 -1.95 17.79 7.28
CA ARG A 67 -0.87 17.28 6.43
C ARG A 67 0.35 17.04 7.31
N ASP A 68 0.99 15.91 7.09
CA ASP A 68 2.29 15.58 7.66
C ASP A 68 3.34 16.06 6.67
N ALA A 69 3.61 17.36 6.71
CA ALA A 69 4.64 18.01 5.91
C ALA A 69 5.86 18.27 6.80
N ASP A 70 7.02 17.76 6.41
CA ASP A 70 8.24 17.87 7.20
C ASP A 70 9.36 18.60 6.44
N LYS A 71 10.49 18.84 7.12
CA LYS A 71 11.67 19.51 6.53
C LYS A 71 12.40 18.65 5.50
N PHE A 72 12.12 17.35 5.45
CA PHE A 72 12.75 16.39 4.55
C PHE A 72 12.02 16.28 3.22
N ASP A 73 10.75 16.66 3.14
CA ASP A 73 9.97 16.74 1.90
C ASP A 73 10.62 17.65 0.82
N LYS A 74 11.58 18.51 1.20
CA LYS A 74 12.40 19.31 0.26
C LYS A 74 13.52 18.50 -0.42
N TYR A 75 13.98 17.45 0.24
CA TYR A 75 15.14 16.64 -0.18
C TYR A 75 14.74 15.22 -0.61
N SER A 76 13.57 14.77 -0.19
CA SER A 76 13.04 13.44 -0.46
C SER A 76 11.71 13.54 -1.23
N ASP A 77 11.67 12.94 -2.41
CA ASP A 77 10.43 12.80 -3.16
C ASP A 77 9.48 11.79 -2.50
N HIS A 78 8.19 11.89 -2.83
CA HIS A 78 7.16 11.04 -2.26
C HIS A 78 6.97 9.80 -3.14
N ILE A 79 7.16 8.61 -2.58
CA ILE A 79 6.80 7.35 -3.24
C ILE A 79 5.31 7.11 -3.07
N ILE A 80 4.62 6.87 -4.18
CA ILE A 80 3.21 6.49 -4.23
C ILE A 80 3.12 5.01 -4.58
N VAL A 81 2.35 4.28 -3.79
CA VAL A 81 2.05 2.86 -4.02
C VAL A 81 0.56 2.72 -4.26
N THR A 82 0.18 2.15 -5.40
CA THR A 82 -1.22 1.86 -5.77
C THR A 82 -1.40 0.37 -6.06
N PHE A 83 -2.59 -0.15 -5.78
CA PHE A 83 -3.01 -1.52 -6.06
C PHE A 83 -4.10 -1.53 -7.13
#